data_AF-A0A9D7DV91-F1
#
_entry.id   AF-A0A9D7DV91-F1
#
_cell.length_a   1.000
_cell.length_b   1.000
_cell.length_c   1.000
_cell.angle_alpha   90.00
_cell.angle_beta   90.00
_cell.angle_gamma   90.00
#
_symmetry.space_group_name_H-M   'P 1'
#
loop_
_entity.id
_entity.type
_entity.pdbx_description
1 polymer ?
#
loop_
_entity_poly.entity_id
_entity_poly.type
_entity_poly.pdbx_seq_one_letter_code
_entity_poly.pdbx_strand_id
1 'polypeptide(L)'
;MIEAVAAPPTLSIPSPSEFKVTAQALPAGVPGAGTITFYRLLAVGIGIAIAVAPPKAMFWGIVIGAIGWIIAGSAGSSERTAERSRRSTAQQAAKKEYDELVERVQRDAGPAGFQAKRAELSKLRNEYQALPQAERQELDHLHSTAHERQQQKFLDTCFIDSASISGVGPARKAALRSFGIETAADVSRSKVMQVRGFGEGLTRAMTDWKACCERRFVFNASNAVSAADRDAVRSKFGARKVSIEAALTRGAGELQNFRQRATSQMAMLKPQLEASARKLAQAEKDLSAL
;
A
#
# COMPACT_ATOMS: atom_id res chain seq x y z
N MET A 1 -8.65 21.13 -9.69
CA MET A 1 -9.13 21.05 -8.28
C MET A 1 -8.26 20.13 -7.41
N ILE A 2 -7.92 18.89 -7.78
CA ILE A 2 -7.07 18.01 -6.95
C ILE A 2 -5.60 18.48 -6.90
N GLU A 3 -5.07 19.02 -8.01
CA GLU A 3 -3.72 19.59 -8.09
C GLU A 3 -3.53 20.87 -7.25
N ALA A 4 -4.61 21.51 -6.80
CA ALA A 4 -4.54 22.74 -6.02
C ALA A 4 -4.19 22.49 -4.54
N VAL A 5 -4.37 21.26 -4.04
CA VAL A 5 -4.03 20.94 -2.66
C VAL A 5 -2.55 20.57 -2.59
N ALA A 6 -1.73 21.55 -2.21
CA ALA A 6 -0.29 21.36 -1.99
C ALA A 6 -0.05 20.21 -1.00
N ALA A 7 0.98 19.42 -1.30
CA ALA A 7 1.42 18.34 -0.42
C ALA A 7 1.72 18.89 0.99
N PRO A 8 1.51 18.09 2.05
CA PRO A 8 1.97 18.46 3.38
C PRO A 8 3.48 18.73 3.34
N PRO A 9 3.97 19.70 4.14
CA PRO A 9 5.39 20.03 4.21
C PRO A 9 6.19 18.77 4.55
N THR A 10 7.38 18.64 3.93
CA THR A 10 8.27 17.51 4.17
C THR A 10 8.63 17.40 5.65
N LEU A 11 8.50 16.20 6.22
CA LEU A 11 8.84 15.94 7.61
C LEU A 11 10.31 16.29 7.85
N SER A 12 10.56 17.38 8.57
CA SER A 12 11.89 17.80 8.99
C SER A 12 12.19 17.16 10.34
N ILE A 13 12.76 15.95 10.30
CA ILE A 13 13.18 15.20 11.48
C ILE A 13 14.58 15.70 11.85
N PRO A 14 14.78 16.36 13.02
CA PRO A 14 16.08 16.87 13.44
C PRO A 14 17.04 15.71 13.68
N SER A 15 18.22 15.76 13.05
CA SER A 15 19.21 14.70 13.22
C SER A 15 19.99 14.90 14.52
N PRO A 16 20.22 13.84 15.33
CA PRO A 16 21.08 13.92 16.51
C PRO A 16 22.47 14.52 16.21
N SER A 17 23.02 14.23 15.03
CA SER A 17 24.34 14.73 14.59
C SER A 17 24.41 16.24 14.36
N GLU A 18 23.28 16.93 14.24
CA GLU A 18 23.23 18.39 14.03
C GLU A 18 23.48 19.16 15.34
N PHE A 19 23.34 18.52 16.50
CA PHE A 19 23.51 19.15 17.79
C PHE A 19 24.98 19.14 18.24
N LYS A 20 25.54 20.34 18.45
CA LYS A 20 26.86 20.51 19.07
C LYS A 20 26.74 20.31 20.58
N VAL A 21 27.13 19.13 21.06
CA VAL A 21 27.09 18.74 22.47
C VAL A 21 28.49 18.45 23.00
N THR A 22 28.72 18.72 24.29
CA THR A 22 30.00 18.49 24.96
C THR A 22 29.86 17.27 25.88
N ALA A 23 30.80 16.32 25.79
CA ALA A 23 30.74 15.12 26.60
C ALA A 23 30.81 15.42 28.11
N GLN A 24 30.01 14.70 28.89
CA GLN A 24 30.02 14.76 30.34
C GLN A 24 31.34 14.22 30.88
N ALA A 25 31.91 14.98 31.82
CA ALA A 25 33.16 14.63 32.49
C ALA A 25 33.09 13.22 33.08
N LEU A 26 34.23 12.50 33.03
CA LEU A 26 34.35 11.18 33.63
C LEU A 26 34.31 11.29 35.17
N PRO A 27 33.69 10.32 35.87
CA PRO A 27 33.72 10.28 37.32
C PRO A 27 35.16 10.19 37.85
N ALA A 28 35.40 10.72 39.06
CA ALA A 28 36.68 10.55 39.74
C ALA A 28 37.00 9.04 39.88
N GLY A 29 38.19 8.62 39.42
CA GLY A 29 38.63 7.22 39.46
C GLY A 29 38.43 6.42 38.16
N VAL A 30 37.75 6.98 37.14
CA VAL A 30 37.63 6.34 35.82
C VAL A 30 38.70 6.91 34.87
N PRO A 31 39.74 6.14 34.47
CA PRO A 31 40.74 6.63 33.54
C PRO A 31 40.13 6.82 32.16
N GLY A 32 40.33 8.00 31.54
CA GLY A 32 39.89 8.26 30.17
C GLY A 32 40.72 7.53 29.11
N ALA A 33 40.25 7.49 27.86
CA ALA A 33 40.97 6.88 26.73
C ALA A 33 42.43 7.37 26.59
N GLY A 34 42.69 8.67 26.81
CA GLY A 34 44.03 9.25 26.77
C GLY A 34 44.95 8.73 27.88
N THR A 35 44.41 8.55 29.09
CA THR A 35 45.17 8.06 30.25
C THR A 35 45.58 6.60 30.07
N ILE A 36 44.70 5.74 29.54
CA ILE A 36 45.05 4.34 29.23
C ILE A 36 46.09 4.28 28.12
N THR A 37 45.92 5.07 27.06
CA THR A 37 46.92 5.14 25.97
C THR A 37 48.27 5.59 26.50
N PHE A 38 48.31 6.57 27.40
CA PHE A 38 49.53 7.01 28.06
C PHE A 38 50.19 5.90 28.88
N TYR A 39 49.44 5.16 29.71
CA TYR A 39 49.98 4.03 30.47
C TYR A 39 50.51 2.90 29.57
N ARG A 40 49.84 2.63 28.44
CA ARG A 40 50.31 1.66 27.44
C ARG A 40 51.61 2.10 26.79
N LEU A 41 51.71 3.36 26.36
CA LEU A 41 52.93 3.93 25.79
C LEU A 41 54.08 3.96 26.80
N LEU A 42 53.79 4.29 28.06
CA LEU A 42 54.76 4.26 29.15
C LEU A 42 55.29 2.84 29.38
N ALA A 43 54.41 1.84 29.43
CA ALA A 43 54.81 0.44 29.61
C ALA A 43 55.67 -0.08 28.44
N VAL A 44 55.33 0.27 27.20
CA VAL A 44 56.14 -0.05 26.02
C VAL A 44 57.52 0.63 26.10
N GLY A 45 57.56 1.92 26.47
CA GLY A 45 58.82 2.66 26.63
C GLY A 45 59.73 2.07 27.71
N ILE A 46 59.16 1.64 28.85
CA ILE A 46 59.90 0.95 29.91
C ILE A 46 60.41 -0.41 29.40
N GLY A 47 59.61 -1.17 28.65
CA GLY A 47 60.03 -2.42 28.02
C GLY A 47 61.22 -2.25 27.08
N ILE A 48 61.22 -1.20 26.26
CA ILE A 48 62.34 -0.84 25.38
C ILE A 48 63.59 -0.49 26.19
N ALA A 49 63.45 0.28 27.27
CA ALA A 49 64.59 0.64 28.13
C ALA A 49 65.21 -0.57 28.84
N ILE A 50 64.40 -1.56 29.24
CA ILE A 50 64.87 -2.81 29.86
C ILE A 50 65.65 -3.68 28.87
N ALA A 51 65.27 -3.68 27.59
CA ALA A 51 65.95 -4.46 26.55
C ALA A 51 67.41 -4.03 26.29
N VAL A 52 67.79 -2.83 26.72
CA VAL A 52 69.14 -2.25 26.56
C VAL A 52 69.93 -2.27 27.89
N ALA A 53 69.34 -2.77 28.97
CA ALA A 53 69.92 -2.74 30.31
C ALA A 53 70.89 -3.94 30.58
N PRO A 54 71.88 -3.77 31.48
CA PRO A 54 72.82 -4.84 31.80
C PRO A 54 72.14 -6.07 32.44
N PRO A 55 72.68 -7.30 32.27
CA PRO A 55 71.99 -8.57 32.59
C PRO A 55 71.50 -8.70 34.03
N LYS A 56 72.21 -8.07 34.99
CA LYS A 56 71.86 -8.09 36.42
C LYS A 56 70.65 -7.22 36.77
N ALA A 57 70.29 -6.25 35.92
CA ALA A 57 69.12 -5.39 36.07
C ALA A 57 67.88 -5.92 35.34
N MET A 58 68.06 -6.85 34.40
CA MET A 58 67.00 -7.38 33.53
C MET A 58 65.89 -8.09 34.32
N PHE A 59 66.23 -8.85 35.36
CA PHE A 59 65.26 -9.54 36.21
C PHE A 59 64.33 -8.56 36.95
N TRP A 60 64.88 -7.53 37.59
CA TRP A 60 64.11 -6.51 38.29
C TRP A 60 63.28 -5.66 37.33
N GLY A 61 63.81 -5.36 36.14
CA GLY A 61 63.07 -4.68 35.08
C GLY A 61 61.83 -5.45 34.61
N ILE A 62 61.97 -6.77 34.37
CA ILE A 62 60.84 -7.62 33.97
C ILE A 62 59.79 -7.70 35.08
N VAL A 63 60.19 -7.83 36.34
CA VAL A 63 59.26 -7.88 37.48
C VAL A 63 58.51 -6.55 37.65
N ILE A 64 59.20 -5.42 37.60
CA ILE A 64 58.57 -4.08 37.68
C ILE A 64 57.67 -3.83 36.47
N GLY A 65 58.11 -4.22 35.27
CA GLY A 65 57.32 -4.12 34.04
C GLY A 65 56.05 -4.98 34.08
N ALA A 66 56.14 -6.22 34.58
CA ALA A 66 55.01 -7.12 34.71
C ALA A 66 54.00 -6.63 35.76
N ILE A 67 54.49 -6.16 36.92
CA ILE A 67 53.64 -5.58 37.97
C ILE A 67 52.98 -4.28 37.45
N GLY A 68 53.71 -3.43 36.75
CA GLY A 68 53.18 -2.22 36.11
C GLY A 68 52.12 -2.54 35.05
N TRP A 69 52.31 -3.60 34.25
CA TRP A 69 51.35 -4.06 33.24
C TRP A 69 50.07 -4.62 33.87
N ILE A 70 50.20 -5.41 34.94
CA ILE A 70 49.06 -5.97 35.67
C ILE A 70 48.26 -4.86 36.37
N ILE A 71 48.92 -3.94 37.07
CA ILE A 71 48.26 -2.80 37.73
C ILE A 71 47.63 -1.86 36.69
N ALA A 72 48.30 -1.55 35.58
CA ALA A 72 47.72 -0.73 34.51
C ALA A 72 46.55 -1.42 33.77
N GLY A 73 46.56 -2.75 33.70
CA GLY A 73 45.48 -3.55 33.08
C GLY A 73 44.25 -3.74 33.99
N SER A 74 44.41 -3.63 35.31
CA SER A 74 43.36 -3.87 36.31
C SER A 74 42.84 -2.61 36.99
N ALA A 75 43.63 -1.54 37.07
CA ALA A 75 43.26 -0.27 37.70
C ALA A 75 42.07 0.38 36.97
N GLY A 76 40.94 0.51 37.69
CA GLY A 76 39.73 1.14 37.18
C GLY A 76 38.98 0.32 36.13
N SER A 77 39.33 -0.96 35.92
CA SER A 77 38.71 -1.79 34.89
C SER A 77 37.25 -2.12 35.20
N SER A 78 36.91 -2.37 36.47
CA SER A 78 35.53 -2.54 36.97
C SER A 78 34.73 -1.25 36.89
N GLU A 79 35.31 -0.13 37.29
CA GLU A 79 34.66 1.19 37.33
C GLU A 79 34.44 1.72 35.91
N ARG A 80 35.39 1.50 35.00
CA ARG A 80 35.27 1.86 33.58
C ARG A 80 34.29 0.97 32.84
N THR A 81 34.25 -0.34 33.13
CA THR A 81 33.25 -1.24 32.54
C THR A 81 31.85 -0.93 33.06
N ALA A 82 31.70 -0.62 34.36
CA ALA A 82 30.45 -0.14 34.93
C ALA A 82 30.00 1.19 34.32
N GLU A 83 30.89 2.17 34.18
CA GLU A 83 30.59 3.47 33.55
C GLU A 83 30.29 3.31 32.06
N ARG A 84 30.99 2.43 31.33
CA ARG A 84 30.68 2.09 29.93
C ARG A 84 29.32 1.44 29.80
N SER A 85 28.98 0.49 30.68
CA SER A 85 27.66 -0.14 30.72
C SER A 85 26.56 0.88 31.00
N ARG A 86 26.79 1.81 31.95
CA ARG A 86 25.87 2.91 32.27
C ARG A 86 25.66 3.85 31.09
N ARG A 87 26.73 4.34 30.45
CA ARG A 87 26.64 5.23 29.28
C ARG A 87 26.03 4.52 28.06
N SER A 88 26.35 3.25 27.85
CA SER A 88 25.73 2.42 26.80
C SER A 88 24.24 2.22 27.03
N THR A 89 23.82 1.94 28.27
CA THR A 89 22.40 1.81 28.63
C THR A 89 21.66 3.14 28.43
N ALA A 90 22.28 4.26 28.83
CA ALA A 90 21.71 5.59 28.61
C ALA A 90 21.57 5.92 27.10
N GLN A 91 22.56 5.58 26.28
CA GLN A 91 22.51 5.74 24.82
C GLN A 91 21.39 4.88 24.21
N GLN A 92 21.28 3.61 24.59
CA GLN A 92 20.22 2.72 24.09
C GLN A 92 18.83 3.22 24.47
N ALA A 93 18.65 3.69 25.71
CA ALA A 93 17.39 4.28 26.16
C ALA A 93 17.04 5.55 25.38
N ALA A 94 18.00 6.46 25.20
CA ALA A 94 17.80 7.68 24.41
C ALA A 94 17.51 7.38 22.93
N LYS A 95 18.17 6.36 22.37
CA LYS A 95 17.94 5.92 20.99
C LYS A 95 16.53 5.36 20.82
N LYS A 96 16.09 4.50 21.73
CA LYS A 96 14.74 3.93 21.70
C LYS A 96 13.67 5.03 21.78
N GLU A 97 13.84 5.99 22.70
CA GLU A 97 12.92 7.13 22.84
C GLU A 97 12.85 7.99 21.57
N TYR A 98 14.00 8.26 20.94
CA TYR A 98 14.05 8.99 19.67
C TYR A 98 13.38 8.20 18.53
N ASP A 99 13.72 6.92 18.38
CA ASP A 99 13.17 6.06 17.32
C ASP A 99 11.64 5.90 17.46
N GLU A 100 11.11 5.72 18.67
CA GLU A 100 9.66 5.68 18.95
C GLU A 100 8.93 6.98 18.58
N LEU A 101 9.56 8.13 18.84
CA LEU A 101 9.01 9.43 18.44
C LEU A 101 9.05 9.62 16.92
N VAL A 102 10.13 9.19 16.26
CA VAL A 102 10.23 9.21 14.78
C VAL A 102 9.13 8.35 14.15
N GLU A 103 8.93 7.13 14.65
CA GLU A 103 7.86 6.24 14.16
C GLU A 103 6.47 6.87 14.37
N ARG A 104 6.23 7.51 15.52
CA ARG A 104 4.97 8.22 15.77
C ARG A 104 4.76 9.38 14.79
N VAL A 105 5.79 10.18 14.54
CA VAL A 105 5.74 11.28 13.56
C VAL A 105 5.46 10.75 12.15
N GLN A 106 6.11 9.66 11.75
CA GLN A 106 5.87 9.03 10.45
C GLN A 106 4.47 8.44 10.33
N ARG A 107 3.88 7.94 11.43
CA ARG A 107 2.51 7.42 11.43
C ARG A 107 1.46 8.53 11.36
N ASP A 108 1.62 9.56 12.18
CA ASP A 108 0.58 10.56 12.43
C ASP A 108 0.69 11.79 11.51
N ALA A 109 1.90 12.14 11.11
CA ALA A 109 2.21 13.25 10.20
C ALA A 109 2.81 12.77 8.86
N GLY A 110 2.88 11.46 8.64
CA GLY A 110 3.42 10.86 7.43
C GLY A 110 2.69 11.23 6.13
N PRO A 111 3.40 11.15 4.99
CA PRO A 111 2.79 11.42 3.69
C PRO A 111 1.89 10.28 3.20
N ALA A 112 1.96 9.09 3.80
CA ALA A 112 1.31 7.88 3.28
C ALA A 112 -0.21 8.02 3.11
N GLY A 113 -0.92 8.51 4.13
CA GLY A 113 -2.36 8.72 4.06
C GLY A 113 -2.76 9.76 3.01
N PHE A 114 -2.00 10.86 2.91
CA PHE A 114 -2.21 11.89 1.89
C PHE A 114 -1.96 11.37 0.47
N GLN A 115 -0.85 10.63 0.27
CA GLN A 115 -0.50 10.06 -1.04
C GLN A 115 -1.52 9.02 -1.49
N ALA A 116 -1.95 8.13 -0.60
CA ALA A 116 -2.99 7.15 -0.88
C ALA A 116 -4.30 7.83 -1.33
N LYS A 117 -4.75 8.85 -0.58
CA LYS A 117 -5.95 9.61 -0.94
C LYS A 117 -5.79 10.37 -2.25
N ARG A 118 -4.63 10.97 -2.50
CA ARG A 118 -4.33 11.66 -3.77
C ARG A 118 -4.36 10.70 -4.95
N ALA A 119 -3.83 9.48 -4.78
CA ALA A 119 -3.86 8.44 -5.81
C ALA A 119 -5.30 7.97 -6.10
N GLU A 120 -6.12 7.77 -5.07
CA GLU A 120 -7.55 7.47 -5.21
C GLU A 120 -8.28 8.55 -6.02
N LEU A 121 -8.09 9.83 -5.66
CA LEU A 121 -8.72 10.95 -6.37
C LEU A 121 -8.20 11.10 -7.80
N SER A 122 -6.94 10.79 -8.05
CA SER A 122 -6.40 10.76 -9.41
C SER A 122 -7.07 9.68 -10.27
N LYS A 123 -7.35 8.50 -9.70
CA LYS A 123 -8.09 7.44 -10.41
C LYS A 123 -9.51 7.91 -10.75
N LEU A 124 -10.21 8.51 -9.80
CA LEU A 124 -11.55 9.08 -10.03
C LEU A 124 -11.55 10.19 -11.09
N ARG A 125 -10.53 11.06 -11.10
CA ARG A 125 -10.34 12.07 -12.16
C ARG A 125 -10.19 11.42 -13.54
N ASN A 126 -9.34 10.40 -13.64
CA ASN A 126 -9.10 9.72 -14.91
C ASN A 126 -10.37 9.02 -15.40
N GLU A 127 -11.13 8.40 -14.48
CA GLU A 127 -12.43 7.83 -14.80
C GLU A 127 -13.41 8.90 -15.29
N TYR A 128 -13.51 10.04 -14.59
CA TYR A 128 -14.36 11.16 -15.01
C TYR A 128 -14.04 11.63 -16.43
N GLN A 129 -12.75 11.75 -16.77
CA GLN A 129 -12.29 12.15 -18.10
C GLN A 129 -12.62 11.10 -19.17
N ALA A 130 -12.66 9.82 -18.80
CA ALA A 130 -13.02 8.73 -19.71
C ALA A 130 -14.54 8.54 -19.88
N LEU A 131 -15.38 9.07 -18.97
CA LEU A 131 -16.84 8.89 -19.02
C LEU A 131 -17.47 9.25 -20.37
N PRO A 132 -17.17 10.40 -21.02
CA PRO A 132 -17.81 10.75 -22.30
C PRO A 132 -17.46 9.77 -23.42
N GLN A 133 -16.23 9.25 -23.43
CA GLN A 133 -15.81 8.24 -24.40
C GLN A 133 -16.49 6.91 -24.13
N ALA A 134 -16.56 6.49 -22.86
CA ALA A 134 -17.25 5.28 -22.45
C ALA A 134 -18.75 5.33 -22.74
N GLU A 135 -19.40 6.48 -22.52
CA GLU A 135 -20.80 6.71 -22.88
C GLU A 135 -21.01 6.56 -24.40
N ARG A 136 -20.14 7.18 -25.20
CA ARG A 136 -20.19 7.05 -26.66
C ARG A 136 -19.99 5.59 -27.10
N GLN A 137 -19.04 4.88 -26.51
CA GLN A 137 -18.80 3.46 -26.82
C GLN A 137 -20.01 2.59 -26.48
N GLU A 138 -20.68 2.83 -25.35
CA GLU A 138 -21.90 2.10 -24.97
C GLU A 138 -23.04 2.40 -25.96
N LEU A 139 -23.21 3.67 -26.38
CA LEU A 139 -24.19 4.05 -27.39
C LEU A 139 -23.89 3.40 -28.75
N ASP A 140 -22.63 3.42 -29.18
CA ASP A 140 -22.19 2.76 -30.41
C ASP A 140 -22.39 1.25 -30.32
N HIS A 141 -22.18 0.65 -29.13
CA HIS A 141 -22.45 -0.76 -28.89
C HIS A 141 -23.95 -1.08 -29.00
N LEU A 142 -24.83 -0.23 -28.45
CA LEU A 142 -26.28 -0.36 -28.64
C LEU A 142 -26.64 -0.33 -30.13
N HIS A 143 -26.02 0.55 -30.91
CA HIS A 143 -26.23 0.59 -32.36
C HIS A 143 -25.73 -0.67 -33.06
N SER A 144 -24.52 -1.15 -32.72
CA SER A 144 -23.93 -2.35 -33.34
C SER A 144 -24.71 -3.64 -33.04
N THR A 145 -25.29 -3.74 -31.84
CA THR A 145 -26.07 -4.92 -31.40
C THR A 145 -27.57 -4.76 -31.65
N ALA A 146 -28.01 -3.67 -32.28
CA ALA A 146 -29.43 -3.37 -32.49
C ALA A 146 -30.17 -4.49 -33.22
N HIS A 147 -29.53 -5.05 -34.26
CA HIS A 147 -30.11 -6.16 -35.02
C HIS A 147 -30.36 -7.38 -34.14
N GLU A 148 -29.33 -7.85 -33.44
CA GLU A 148 -29.40 -9.02 -32.55
C GLU A 148 -30.43 -8.81 -31.43
N ARG A 149 -30.46 -7.62 -30.81
CA ARG A 149 -31.43 -7.30 -29.75
C ARG A 149 -32.87 -7.29 -30.27
N GLN A 150 -33.13 -6.70 -31.43
CA GLN A 150 -34.46 -6.73 -32.03
C GLN A 150 -34.87 -8.14 -32.46
N GLN A 151 -33.95 -8.91 -33.04
CA GLN A 151 -34.19 -10.29 -33.44
C GLN A 151 -34.53 -11.13 -32.22
N GLN A 152 -33.73 -11.04 -31.15
CA GLN A 152 -33.97 -11.74 -29.89
C GLN A 152 -35.35 -11.39 -29.32
N LYS A 153 -35.68 -10.10 -29.25
CA LYS A 153 -36.98 -9.62 -28.77
C LYS A 153 -38.15 -10.12 -29.64
N PHE A 154 -37.95 -10.25 -30.95
CA PHE A 154 -38.94 -10.85 -31.84
C PHE A 154 -39.10 -12.36 -31.57
N LEU A 155 -38.00 -13.09 -31.39
CA LEU A 155 -38.02 -14.51 -31.05
C LEU A 155 -38.67 -14.78 -29.68
N ASP A 156 -38.54 -13.85 -28.73
CA ASP A 156 -39.24 -13.90 -27.43
C ASP A 156 -40.78 -13.84 -27.60
N THR A 157 -41.28 -13.24 -28.68
CA THR A 157 -42.74 -13.23 -28.98
C THR A 157 -43.23 -14.51 -29.67
N CYS A 158 -42.31 -15.37 -30.13
CA CYS A 158 -42.64 -16.60 -30.83
C CYS A 158 -42.80 -17.76 -29.84
N PHE A 159 -43.98 -17.87 -29.22
CA PHE A 159 -44.26 -18.90 -28.21
C PHE A 159 -44.39 -20.31 -28.77
N ILE A 160 -43.79 -21.30 -28.10
CA ILE A 160 -43.86 -22.71 -28.49
C ILE A 160 -45.28 -23.26 -28.45
N ASP A 161 -46.14 -22.72 -27.57
CA ASP A 161 -47.52 -23.19 -27.39
C ASP A 161 -48.35 -22.95 -28.66
N SER A 162 -48.17 -21.80 -29.30
CA SER A 162 -48.84 -21.44 -30.55
C SER A 162 -48.22 -22.05 -31.81
N ALA A 163 -47.01 -22.62 -31.71
CA ALA A 163 -46.26 -23.08 -32.86
C ALA A 163 -46.68 -24.48 -33.35
N SER A 164 -46.81 -24.68 -34.66
CA SER A 164 -46.93 -26.03 -35.25
C SER A 164 -45.54 -26.57 -35.57
N ILE A 165 -45.06 -27.52 -34.76
CA ILE A 165 -43.72 -28.09 -34.86
C ILE A 165 -43.85 -29.60 -35.04
N SER A 166 -43.25 -30.14 -36.10
CA SER A 166 -43.37 -31.55 -36.46
C SER A 166 -42.94 -32.46 -35.32
N GLY A 167 -43.82 -33.39 -34.92
CA GLY A 167 -43.55 -34.32 -33.83
C GLY A 167 -43.55 -33.71 -32.42
N VAL A 168 -43.85 -32.42 -32.24
CA VAL A 168 -43.88 -31.77 -30.92
C VAL A 168 -45.33 -31.42 -30.55
N GLY A 169 -46.03 -32.41 -30.00
CA GLY A 169 -47.40 -32.26 -29.49
C GLY A 169 -47.49 -31.66 -28.07
N PRO A 170 -48.70 -31.50 -27.51
CA PRO A 170 -48.95 -30.80 -26.25
C PRO A 170 -48.11 -31.29 -25.05
N ALA A 171 -47.97 -32.61 -24.88
CA ALA A 171 -47.17 -33.18 -23.79
C ALA A 171 -45.67 -32.84 -23.90
N ARG A 172 -45.13 -32.80 -25.12
CA ARG A 172 -43.72 -32.44 -25.37
C ARG A 172 -43.49 -30.93 -25.20
N LYS A 173 -44.46 -30.09 -25.59
CA LYS A 173 -44.43 -28.65 -25.31
C LYS A 173 -44.44 -28.35 -23.81
N ALA A 174 -45.27 -29.05 -23.04
CA ALA A 174 -45.29 -28.92 -21.58
C ALA A 174 -43.93 -29.29 -20.96
N ALA A 175 -43.28 -30.36 -21.45
CA ALA A 175 -41.94 -30.74 -20.99
C ALA A 175 -40.87 -29.68 -21.32
N LEU A 176 -40.93 -29.06 -22.51
CA LEU A 176 -40.06 -27.94 -22.90
C LEU A 176 -40.23 -26.73 -21.96
N ARG A 177 -41.47 -26.35 -21.64
CA ARG A 177 -41.75 -25.23 -20.70
C ARG A 177 -41.20 -25.49 -19.31
N SER A 178 -41.35 -26.71 -18.78
CA SER A 178 -40.76 -27.09 -17.48
C SER A 178 -39.23 -27.00 -17.47
N PHE A 179 -38.59 -26.97 -18.64
CA PHE A 179 -37.14 -26.78 -18.82
C PHE A 179 -36.76 -25.32 -19.15
N GLY A 180 -37.71 -24.38 -19.07
CA GLY A 180 -37.51 -22.96 -19.37
C GLY A 180 -37.38 -22.65 -20.87
N ILE A 181 -37.93 -23.51 -21.75
CA ILE A 181 -38.00 -23.25 -23.19
C ILE A 181 -39.45 -22.89 -23.51
N GLU A 182 -39.76 -21.60 -23.55
CA GLU A 182 -41.11 -21.09 -23.77
C GLU A 182 -41.26 -20.40 -25.13
N THR A 183 -40.17 -19.86 -25.64
CA THR A 183 -40.15 -19.06 -26.86
C THR A 183 -39.08 -19.56 -27.84
N ALA A 184 -39.10 -19.06 -29.08
CA ALA A 184 -38.05 -19.37 -30.06
C ALA A 184 -36.67 -18.84 -29.63
N ALA A 185 -36.65 -17.82 -28.77
CA ALA A 185 -35.44 -17.22 -28.22
C ALA A 185 -34.71 -18.17 -27.25
N ASP A 186 -35.46 -18.98 -26.51
CA ASP A 186 -34.91 -19.93 -25.54
C ASP A 186 -34.33 -21.20 -26.18
N VAL A 187 -34.67 -21.45 -27.45
CA VAL A 187 -34.26 -22.65 -28.17
C VAL A 187 -32.77 -22.61 -28.47
N SER A 188 -32.06 -23.60 -27.91
CA SER A 188 -30.69 -23.95 -28.28
C SER A 188 -30.57 -25.47 -28.37
N ARG A 189 -29.70 -25.96 -29.26
CA ARG A 189 -29.51 -27.41 -29.47
C ARG A 189 -29.18 -28.13 -28.16
N SER A 190 -28.31 -27.54 -27.34
CA SER A 190 -27.91 -28.10 -26.04
C SER A 190 -29.07 -28.17 -25.05
N LYS A 191 -29.83 -27.08 -24.87
CA LYS A 191 -30.98 -27.06 -23.95
C LYS A 191 -32.07 -28.06 -24.38
N VAL A 192 -32.37 -28.16 -25.68
CA VAL A 192 -33.40 -29.08 -26.18
C VAL A 192 -32.99 -30.54 -26.01
N MET A 193 -31.73 -30.89 -26.27
CA MET A 193 -31.22 -32.27 -26.09
C MET A 193 -31.21 -32.73 -24.62
N GLN A 194 -31.23 -31.81 -23.65
CA GLN A 194 -31.32 -32.14 -22.24
C GLN A 194 -32.75 -32.52 -21.81
N VAL A 195 -33.77 -32.19 -22.62
CA VAL A 195 -35.16 -32.52 -22.30
C VAL A 195 -35.41 -34.00 -22.57
N ARG A 196 -35.86 -34.72 -21.55
CA ARG A 196 -36.15 -36.16 -21.65
C ARG A 196 -37.17 -36.42 -22.76
N GLY A 197 -36.81 -37.30 -23.70
CA GLY A 197 -37.65 -37.65 -24.85
C GLY A 197 -37.43 -36.78 -26.10
N PHE A 198 -36.50 -35.82 -26.06
CA PHE A 198 -36.02 -35.09 -27.24
C PHE A 198 -34.68 -35.66 -27.71
N GLY A 199 -34.71 -36.44 -28.79
CA GLY A 199 -33.52 -36.90 -29.52
C GLY A 199 -33.21 -36.00 -30.71
N GLU A 200 -32.17 -36.37 -31.48
CA GLU A 200 -31.67 -35.59 -32.63
C GLU A 200 -32.76 -35.11 -33.60
N GLY A 201 -33.74 -35.95 -33.93
CA GLY A 201 -34.83 -35.58 -34.85
C GLY A 201 -35.72 -34.46 -34.32
N LEU A 202 -36.12 -34.52 -33.05
CA LEU A 202 -36.97 -33.49 -32.42
C LEU A 202 -36.19 -32.22 -32.11
N THR A 203 -34.92 -32.36 -31.73
CA THR A 203 -34.01 -31.24 -31.56
C THR A 203 -33.85 -30.47 -32.87
N ARG A 204 -33.66 -31.19 -33.99
CA ARG A 204 -33.60 -30.57 -35.32
C ARG A 204 -34.89 -29.84 -35.66
N ALA A 205 -36.06 -30.45 -35.40
CA ALA A 205 -37.35 -29.79 -35.63
C ALA A 205 -37.51 -28.50 -34.82
N MET A 206 -37.02 -28.46 -33.57
CA MET A 206 -37.01 -27.24 -32.75
C MET A 206 -36.05 -26.17 -33.29
N THR A 207 -34.84 -26.54 -33.69
CA THR A 207 -33.89 -25.58 -34.26
C THR A 207 -34.33 -25.07 -35.63
N ASP A 208 -34.98 -25.92 -36.45
CA ASP A 208 -35.55 -25.54 -37.74
C ASP A 208 -36.73 -24.58 -37.57
N TRP A 209 -37.57 -24.83 -36.54
CA TRP A 209 -38.64 -23.91 -36.17
C TRP A 209 -38.09 -22.55 -35.75
N LYS A 210 -37.05 -22.51 -34.89
CA LYS A 210 -36.36 -21.27 -34.53
C LYS A 210 -35.85 -20.55 -35.78
N ALA A 211 -35.17 -21.26 -36.69
CA ALA A 211 -34.68 -20.68 -37.94
C ALA A 211 -35.80 -20.15 -38.85
N CYS A 212 -36.98 -20.79 -38.86
CA CYS A 212 -38.16 -20.26 -39.52
C CYS A 212 -38.65 -18.95 -38.88
N CYS A 213 -38.66 -18.85 -37.56
CA CYS A 213 -38.98 -17.59 -36.88
C CYS A 213 -37.94 -16.52 -37.21
N GLU A 214 -36.64 -16.83 -37.17
CA GLU A 214 -35.56 -15.90 -37.53
C GLU A 214 -35.72 -15.37 -38.96
N ARG A 215 -36.10 -16.21 -39.93
CA ARG A 215 -36.37 -15.75 -41.30
C ARG A 215 -37.58 -14.81 -41.44
N ARG A 216 -38.52 -14.85 -40.50
CA ARG A 216 -39.69 -13.95 -40.47
C ARG A 216 -39.36 -12.61 -39.83
N PHE A 217 -38.24 -12.50 -39.12
CA PHE A 217 -37.81 -11.26 -38.52
C PHE A 217 -37.46 -10.23 -39.60
N VAL A 218 -38.01 -9.02 -39.44
CA VAL A 218 -37.68 -7.87 -40.28
C VAL A 218 -37.10 -6.81 -39.37
N PHE A 219 -35.84 -6.45 -39.61
CA PHE A 219 -35.16 -5.41 -38.84
C PHE A 219 -35.79 -4.04 -39.09
N ASN A 220 -36.11 -3.33 -38.02
CA ASN A 220 -36.63 -1.96 -38.08
C ASN A 220 -35.52 -0.97 -37.70
N ALA A 221 -34.85 -0.41 -38.72
CA ALA A 221 -33.79 0.56 -38.54
C ALA A 221 -34.25 1.84 -37.82
N SER A 222 -35.50 2.28 -38.04
CA SER A 222 -36.09 3.47 -37.43
C SER A 222 -36.23 3.37 -35.91
N ASN A 223 -36.30 2.15 -35.38
CA ASN A 223 -36.37 1.84 -33.95
C ASN A 223 -35.19 0.96 -33.49
N ALA A 224 -34.05 1.02 -34.19
CA ALA A 224 -32.85 0.24 -33.89
C ALA A 224 -32.38 0.42 -32.44
N VAL A 225 -32.47 1.64 -31.93
CA VAL A 225 -32.20 1.97 -30.52
C VAL A 225 -33.34 2.86 -30.03
N SER A 226 -34.05 2.37 -29.01
CA SER A 226 -35.19 3.11 -28.46
C SER A 226 -34.74 4.40 -27.77
N ALA A 227 -35.65 5.36 -27.57
CA ALA A 227 -35.37 6.52 -26.71
C ALA A 227 -35.03 6.07 -25.28
N ALA A 228 -35.77 5.10 -24.75
CA ALA A 228 -35.55 4.54 -23.42
C ALA A 228 -34.15 3.90 -23.27
N ASP A 229 -33.65 3.19 -24.28
CA ASP A 229 -32.31 2.59 -24.24
C ASP A 229 -31.23 3.67 -24.16
N ARG A 230 -31.36 4.73 -24.96
CA ARG A 230 -30.43 5.88 -24.95
C ARG A 230 -30.49 6.62 -23.62
N ASP A 231 -31.69 6.84 -23.10
CA ASP A 231 -31.89 7.53 -21.82
C ASP A 231 -31.39 6.70 -20.64
N ALA A 232 -31.50 5.36 -20.70
CA ALA A 232 -30.92 4.47 -19.70
C ALA A 232 -29.39 4.57 -19.67
N VAL A 233 -28.73 4.60 -20.85
CA VAL A 233 -27.28 4.82 -20.93
C VAL A 233 -26.91 6.20 -20.38
N ARG A 234 -27.56 7.27 -20.86
CA ARG A 234 -27.31 8.64 -20.37
C ARG A 234 -27.51 8.78 -18.87
N SER A 235 -28.56 8.16 -18.32
CA SER A 235 -28.85 8.17 -16.89
C SER A 235 -27.76 7.44 -16.09
N LYS A 236 -27.33 6.26 -16.56
CA LYS A 236 -26.21 5.49 -15.97
C LYS A 236 -24.93 6.32 -15.89
N PHE A 237 -24.53 6.94 -17.00
CA PHE A 237 -23.32 7.77 -17.05
C PHE A 237 -23.47 9.10 -16.30
N GLY A 238 -24.64 9.72 -16.34
CA GLY A 238 -24.97 10.91 -15.57
C GLY A 238 -24.92 10.68 -14.06
N ALA A 239 -25.50 9.58 -13.58
CA ALA A 239 -25.42 9.19 -12.17
C ALA A 239 -23.97 8.93 -11.74
N ARG A 240 -23.18 8.26 -12.59
CA ARG A 240 -21.75 8.03 -12.32
C ARG A 240 -20.96 9.33 -12.27
N LYS A 241 -21.23 10.26 -13.19
CA LYS A 241 -20.62 11.59 -13.24
C LYS A 241 -20.86 12.36 -11.94
N VAL A 242 -22.12 12.47 -11.51
CA VAL A 242 -22.49 13.15 -10.26
C VAL A 242 -21.82 12.50 -9.05
N SER A 243 -21.79 11.17 -9.00
CA SER A 243 -21.13 10.42 -7.92
C SER A 243 -19.63 10.74 -7.85
N ILE A 244 -18.94 10.76 -8.99
CA ILE A 244 -17.51 11.11 -9.05
C ILE A 244 -17.29 12.58 -8.67
N GLU A 245 -18.08 13.52 -9.17
CA GLU A 245 -17.97 14.95 -8.81
C GLU A 245 -18.14 15.19 -7.30
N ALA A 246 -19.11 14.51 -6.69
CA ALA A 246 -19.31 14.54 -5.24
C ALA A 246 -18.12 13.93 -4.49
N ALA A 247 -17.58 12.81 -4.96
CA ALA A 247 -16.40 12.17 -4.36
C ALA A 247 -15.14 13.04 -4.49
N LEU A 248 -14.94 13.71 -5.63
CA LEU A 248 -13.82 14.61 -5.88
C LEU A 248 -13.88 15.85 -4.98
N THR A 249 -15.07 16.42 -4.80
CA THR A 249 -15.30 17.58 -3.92
C THR A 249 -15.03 17.21 -2.46
N ARG A 250 -15.58 16.08 -2.01
CA ARG A 250 -15.37 15.56 -0.65
C ARG A 250 -13.90 15.22 -0.40
N GLY A 251 -13.26 14.58 -1.37
CA GLY A 251 -11.84 14.21 -1.32
C GLY A 251 -10.90 15.39 -1.23
N ALA A 252 -11.24 16.53 -1.86
CA ALA A 252 -10.46 17.77 -1.71
C ALA A 252 -10.46 18.25 -0.24
N GLY A 253 -11.62 18.21 0.43
CA GLY A 253 -11.73 18.51 1.86
C GLY A 253 -10.96 17.52 2.74
N GLU A 254 -11.01 16.21 2.41
CA GLU A 254 -10.24 15.19 3.12
C GLU A 254 -8.72 15.42 2.99
N LEU A 255 -8.21 15.78 1.81
CA LEU A 255 -6.80 16.11 1.61
C LEU A 255 -6.39 17.34 2.44
N GLN A 256 -7.25 18.36 2.51
CA GLN A 256 -7.00 19.53 3.36
C GLN A 256 -6.95 19.14 4.85
N ASN A 257 -7.85 18.24 5.29
CA ASN A 257 -7.85 17.72 6.66
C ASN A 257 -6.62 16.86 6.96
N PHE A 258 -6.14 16.05 6.01
CA PHE A 258 -4.86 15.34 6.16
C PHE A 258 -3.71 16.32 6.34
N ARG A 259 -3.64 17.37 5.52
CA ARG A 259 -2.61 18.40 5.64
C ARG A 259 -2.66 19.10 6.99
N GLN A 260 -3.85 19.54 7.42
CA GLN A 260 -4.01 20.25 8.68
C GLN A 260 -3.63 19.37 9.88
N ARG A 261 -4.06 18.09 9.89
CA ARG A 261 -3.68 17.13 10.94
C ARG A 261 -2.18 16.86 10.95
N ALA A 262 -1.55 16.65 9.79
CA ALA A 262 -0.12 16.42 9.72
C ALA A 262 0.67 17.63 10.24
N THR A 263 0.29 18.85 9.84
CA THR A 263 0.91 20.09 10.32
C THR A 263 0.73 20.27 11.83
N SER A 264 -0.47 20.04 12.38
CA SER A 264 -0.72 20.21 13.82
C SER A 264 0.01 19.17 14.66
N GLN A 265 0.03 17.90 14.23
CA GLN A 265 0.75 16.84 14.93
C GLN A 265 2.26 17.08 14.89
N MET A 266 2.80 17.49 13.74
CA MET A 266 4.21 17.85 13.63
C MET A 266 4.57 19.03 14.54
N ALA A 267 3.72 20.07 14.61
CA ALA A 267 3.96 21.22 15.49
C ALA A 267 3.99 20.81 16.98
N MET A 268 3.14 19.87 17.39
CA MET A 268 3.11 19.35 18.76
C MET A 268 4.29 18.42 19.09
N LEU A 269 4.72 17.59 18.15
CA LEU A 269 5.78 16.59 18.36
C LEU A 269 7.19 17.16 18.16
N LYS A 270 7.33 18.25 17.39
CA LYS A 270 8.64 18.85 17.06
C LYS A 270 9.51 19.16 18.30
N PRO A 271 9.01 19.81 19.38
CA PRO A 271 9.83 20.06 20.56
C PRO A 271 10.29 18.79 21.28
N GLN A 272 9.44 17.76 21.32
CA GLN A 272 9.78 16.46 21.94
C GLN A 272 10.84 15.74 21.12
N LEU A 273 10.73 15.80 19.80
CA LEU A 273 11.67 15.22 18.86
C LEU A 273 13.04 15.92 18.91
N GLU A 274 13.06 17.25 19.02
CA GLU A 274 14.31 18.02 19.21
C GLU A 274 14.96 17.69 20.56
N ALA A 275 14.18 17.53 21.63
CA ALA A 275 14.69 17.17 22.94
C ALA A 275 15.29 15.75 22.97
N SER A 276 14.60 14.77 22.38
CA SER A 276 15.09 13.38 22.30
C SER A 276 16.32 13.27 21.39
N ALA A 277 16.36 13.99 20.27
CA ALA A 277 17.52 14.05 19.38
C ALA A 277 18.76 14.63 20.08
N ARG A 278 18.59 15.72 20.85
CA ARG A 278 19.67 16.29 21.68
C ARG A 278 20.14 15.31 22.75
N LYS A 279 19.23 14.61 23.42
CA LYS A 279 19.54 13.62 24.45
C LYS A 279 20.32 12.44 23.87
N LEU A 280 19.95 11.96 22.69
CA LEU A 280 20.69 10.91 21.98
C LEU A 280 22.09 11.41 21.58
N ALA A 281 22.20 12.61 21.02
CA ALA A 281 23.50 13.21 20.65
C ALA A 281 24.43 13.31 21.87
N GLN A 282 23.90 13.74 23.01
CA GLN A 282 24.64 13.83 24.27
C GLN A 282 25.12 12.44 24.72
N ALA A 283 24.23 11.44 24.75
CA ALA A 283 24.57 10.09 25.18
C ALA A 283 25.60 9.41 24.25
N GLU A 284 25.52 9.66 22.93
CA GLU A 284 26.53 9.23 21.96
C GLU A 284 27.89 9.88 22.24
N LYS A 285 27.90 11.19 22.53
CA LYS A 285 29.14 11.88 22.88
C LYS A 285 29.72 11.43 24.20
N ASP A 286 28.89 11.22 25.22
CA ASP A 286 29.32 10.71 26.51
C ASP A 286 29.93 9.32 26.38
N LEU A 287 29.31 8.43 25.60
CA LEU A 287 29.86 7.10 25.35
C LEU A 287 31.18 7.16 24.58
N SER A 288 31.31 8.07 23.61
CA SER A 288 32.54 8.24 22.82
C SER A 288 33.72 8.82 23.62
N ALA A 289 33.45 9.47 24.76
CA ALA A 289 34.47 10.08 25.60
C ALA A 289 35.16 9.10 26.58
N LEU A 290 34.65 7.86 26.70
CA LEU A 290 35.25 6.79 27.50
C LEU A 290 36.47 6.17 26.82
#